data_AF-A0A2K3LHX4-F1
#
_entry.id   AF-A0A2K3LHX4-F1
#
_cell.length_a   1.000
_cell.length_b   1.000
_cell.length_c   1.000
_cell.angle_alpha   90.00
_cell.angle_beta   90.00
_cell.angle_gamma   90.00
#
_symmetry.space_group_name_H-M   'P 1'
#
loop_
_entity.id
_entity.type
_entity.pdbx_description
1 polymer ?
#
loop_
_entity_poly.entity_id
_entity_poly.type
_entity_poly.pdbx_seq_one_letter_code
_entity_poly.pdbx_strand_id
1 'polypeptide(L)'
;GGYGTLEELLEVITWAQLGIHDKPVGLLNVDGFYNSLLSFIDKAVEEGFISPKARHIIVSAPSTKELFKKMEEYSPQHERVASKLSWEIASQVVTL
;
A
#
# COMPACT_ATOMS: atom_id res chain seq x y z
N GLY A 1 -1.71 -2.17 -18.04
CA GLY A 1 -2.61 -1.00 -17.94
C GLY A 1 -4.02 -1.42 -18.32
N GLY A 2 -5.00 -0.51 -18.26
CA GLY A 2 -6.42 -0.83 -18.45
C GLY A 2 -7.07 -1.35 -17.16
N TYR A 3 -8.35 -1.74 -17.24
CA TYR A 3 -9.14 -2.08 -16.05
C TYR A 3 -8.59 -3.29 -15.27
N GLY A 4 -8.19 -4.37 -15.95
CA GLY A 4 -7.65 -5.55 -15.28
C GLY A 4 -6.39 -5.24 -14.46
N THR A 5 -5.42 -4.53 -15.06
CA THR A 5 -4.22 -4.13 -14.32
C THR A 5 -4.51 -3.21 -13.13
N LEU A 6 -5.51 -2.33 -13.24
CA LEU A 6 -5.88 -1.45 -12.13
C LEU A 6 -6.53 -2.23 -10.98
N GLU A 7 -7.37 -3.22 -11.31
CA GLU A 7 -8.00 -4.10 -10.34
C GLU A 7 -6.95 -4.94 -9.59
N GLU A 8 -6.07 -5.63 -10.32
CA GLU A 8 -4.96 -6.40 -9.73
C GLU A 8 -4.04 -5.53 -8.86
N LEU A 9 -3.73 -4.31 -9.32
CA LEU A 9 -2.91 -3.35 -8.58
C LEU A 9 -3.55 -2.98 -7.24
N LEU A 10 -4.85 -2.65 -7.24
CA LEU A 10 -5.57 -2.27 -6.02
C LEU A 10 -5.74 -3.45 -5.06
N GLU A 11 -5.91 -4.68 -5.58
CA GLU A 11 -5.95 -5.90 -4.77
C GLU A 11 -4.63 -6.09 -3.98
N VAL A 12 -3.48 -6.05 -4.67
CA VAL A 12 -2.18 -6.25 -3.98
C VAL A 12 -1.83 -5.11 -3.02
N ILE A 13 -2.25 -3.87 -3.31
CA ILE A 13 -2.12 -2.76 -2.36
C ILE A 13 -2.96 -3.04 -1.10
N THR A 14 -4.17 -3.57 -1.27
CA THR A 14 -5.05 -3.90 -0.14
C THR A 14 -4.47 -5.03 0.70
N TRP A 15 -3.88 -6.06 0.09
CA TRP A 15 -3.20 -7.13 0.82
C TRP A 15 -2.01 -6.63 1.63
N ALA A 16 -1.20 -5.73 1.07
CA ALA A 16 -0.16 -5.03 1.83
C ALA A 16 -0.79 -4.28 3.01
N GLN A 17 -1.82 -3.46 2.77
CA GLN A 17 -2.48 -2.70 3.83
C GLN A 17 -3.04 -3.58 4.97
N LEU A 18 -3.54 -4.78 4.67
CA LEU A 18 -4.03 -5.74 5.66
C LEU A 18 -2.90 -6.46 6.41
N GLY A 19 -1.65 -6.31 5.97
CA GLY A 19 -0.47 -6.97 6.54
C GLY A 19 -0.29 -8.41 6.07
N ILE A 20 -0.87 -8.79 4.92
CA ILE A 20 -0.70 -10.13 4.32
C ILE A 20 0.71 -10.28 3.75
N HIS A 21 1.33 -9.18 3.28
CA HIS A 21 2.72 -9.16 2.86
C HIS A 21 3.39 -7.81 3.11
N ASP A 22 4.70 -7.85 3.28
CA ASP A 22 5.56 -6.69 3.55
C ASP A 22 6.31 -6.21 2.28
N LYS A 23 5.95 -6.68 1.08
CA LYS A 23 6.62 -6.28 -0.19
C LYS A 23 6.09 -4.93 -0.71
N PRO A 24 6.95 -4.08 -1.33
CA PRO A 24 6.49 -2.88 -2.03
C PRO A 24 5.68 -3.23 -3.28
N VAL A 25 4.75 -2.34 -3.66
CA VAL A 25 4.04 -2.39 -4.94
C VAL A 25 4.66 -1.39 -5.91
N GLY A 26 5.39 -1.90 -6.91
CA GLY A 26 6.08 -1.08 -7.90
C GLY A 26 5.18 -0.61 -9.03
N LEU A 27 5.15 0.69 -9.30
CA LEU A 27 4.39 1.32 -10.39
C LEU A 27 5.33 2.05 -11.37
N LEU A 28 5.64 1.42 -12.49
CA LEU A 28 6.44 2.02 -13.56
C LEU A 28 5.63 3.09 -14.29
N ASN A 29 5.95 4.37 -14.04
CA ASN A 29 5.19 5.51 -14.52
C ASN A 29 5.81 6.13 -15.78
N VAL A 30 5.79 5.37 -16.88
CA VAL A 30 6.30 5.81 -18.19
C VAL A 30 5.49 7.01 -18.68
N ASP A 31 6.18 8.09 -19.08
CA ASP A 31 5.61 9.33 -19.60
C ASP A 31 4.47 9.92 -18.75
N GLY A 32 4.44 9.62 -17.45
CA GLY A 32 3.42 10.11 -16.53
C GLY A 32 2.04 9.44 -16.68
N PHE A 33 1.95 8.27 -17.32
CA PHE A 33 0.69 7.53 -17.53
C PHE A 33 -0.16 7.37 -16.27
N TYR A 34 0.47 7.14 -15.11
CA TYR A 34 -0.21 6.95 -13.82
C TYR A 34 -0.31 8.22 -12.95
N ASN A 35 0.02 9.41 -13.47
CA ASN A 35 -0.03 10.64 -12.68
C ASN A 35 -1.42 10.88 -12.06
N SER A 36 -2.50 10.74 -12.85
CA SER A 36 -3.86 10.94 -12.35
C SER A 36 -4.24 9.93 -11.26
N LEU A 37 -3.78 8.69 -11.37
CA LEU A 37 -4.00 7.67 -10.34
C LEU A 37 -3.26 8.04 -9.04
N LEU A 38 -1.98 8.42 -9.15
CA LEU A 38 -1.19 8.84 -8.00
C LEU A 38 -1.80 10.07 -7.32
N SER A 39 -2.24 11.07 -8.09
CA SER A 39 -2.93 12.25 -7.54
C SER A 39 -4.27 11.92 -6.88
N PHE A 40 -5.03 10.97 -7.43
CA PHE A 40 -6.25 10.49 -6.77
C PHE A 40 -5.95 9.84 -5.42
N ILE A 41 -4.89 9.02 -5.35
CA ILE A 41 -4.45 8.37 -4.11
C ILE A 41 -3.95 9.41 -3.10
N ASP A 42 -3.17 10.41 -3.55
CA ASP A 42 -2.74 11.53 -2.71
C ASP A 42 -3.96 12.27 -2.13
N LYS A 43 -4.99 12.52 -2.94
CA LYS A 43 -6.23 13.13 -2.47
C LYS A 43 -6.96 12.26 -1.45
N ALA A 44 -7.01 10.95 -1.66
CA ALA A 44 -7.61 10.02 -0.69
C ALA A 44 -6.84 10.00 0.65
N VAL A 45 -5.52 10.29 0.63
CA VAL A 45 -4.74 10.49 1.86
C VAL A 45 -5.12 11.80 2.55
N GLU A 46 -5.21 12.90 1.80
CA GLU A 46 -5.62 14.21 2.33
C GLU A 46 -7.01 14.16 2.99
N GLU A 47 -7.95 13.46 2.37
CA GLU A 47 -9.32 13.29 2.87
C GLU A 47 -9.44 12.23 3.98
N GLY A 48 -8.34 11.55 4.34
CA GLY A 48 -8.29 10.59 5.44
C GLY A 48 -8.83 9.18 5.13
N PHE A 49 -9.14 8.88 3.87
CA PHE A 49 -9.53 7.52 3.45
C PHE A 49 -8.35 6.55 3.42
N ILE A 50 -7.14 7.05 3.16
CA ILE A 50 -5.89 6.27 3.15
C ILE A 50 -4.94 6.87 4.20
N SER A 51 -4.39 6.04 5.08
CA SER A 51 -3.39 6.55 6.05
C SER A 51 -2.11 7.00 5.33
N PRO A 52 -1.39 8.03 5.83
CA PRO A 52 -0.11 8.43 5.27
C PRO A 52 0.91 7.29 5.20
N LYS A 53 0.88 6.36 6.16
CA LYS A 53 1.71 5.14 6.15
C LYS A 53 1.37 4.20 4.98
N ALA A 54 0.08 3.99 4.72
CA ALA A 54 -0.38 3.14 3.62
C ALA A 54 -0.06 3.74 2.25
N ARG A 55 0.04 5.07 2.14
CA ARG A 55 0.46 5.75 0.91
C ARG A 55 1.83 5.30 0.39
N HIS A 56 2.72 4.92 1.30
CA HIS A 56 4.07 4.48 0.98
C HIS A 56 4.13 3.03 0.45
N ILE A 57 3.03 2.27 0.46
CA ILE A 57 2.96 0.93 -0.15
C ILE A 57 3.30 0.99 -1.64
N ILE A 58 2.83 2.03 -2.34
CA ILE A 58 3.13 2.24 -3.75
C ILE A 58 4.44 2.99 -3.91
N VAL A 59 5.38 2.36 -4.62
CA VAL A 59 6.64 2.95 -5.06
C VAL A 59 6.55 3.20 -6.56
N SER A 60 6.72 4.44 -7.01
CA SER A 60 6.70 4.78 -8.43
C SER A 60 7.98 5.42 -8.92
N ALA A 61 8.29 5.18 -10.19
CA ALA A 61 9.42 5.79 -10.91
C ALA A 61 9.18 5.76 -12.42
N PRO A 62 9.77 6.70 -13.19
CA PRO A 62 9.62 6.74 -14.65
C PRO A 62 10.49 5.71 -15.39
N SER A 63 11.45 5.08 -14.71
CA SER A 63 12.34 4.10 -15.31
C SER A 63 12.47 2.84 -14.45
N THR A 64 12.70 1.71 -15.11
CA THR A 64 12.90 0.41 -14.44
C THR A 64 14.05 0.44 -13.45
N LYS A 65 15.18 1.07 -13.82
CA LYS A 65 16.37 1.17 -12.97
C LYS A 65 16.07 1.93 -11.67
N GLU A 66 15.38 3.06 -11.78
CA GLU A 66 15.00 3.85 -10.61
C GLU A 66 13.93 3.13 -9.77
N LEU A 67 12.99 2.45 -10.41
CA LEU A 67 11.96 1.69 -9.71
C LEU A 67 12.57 0.59 -8.85
N PHE A 68 13.47 -0.23 -9.41
CA PHE A 68 14.13 -1.29 -8.67
C PHE A 68 14.95 -0.74 -7.51
N LYS A 69 15.72 0.33 -7.72
CA LYS A 69 16.47 0.99 -6.65
C LYS A 69 15.54 1.39 -5.48
N LYS A 70 14.42 2.06 -5.76
CA LYS A 70 13.47 2.47 -4.72
C LYS A 70 12.79 1.28 -4.04
N MET A 71 12.54 0.19 -4.77
CA MET A 71 11.96 -1.03 -4.21
C MET A 71 12.95 -1.79 -3.31
N GLU A 72 14.25 -1.74 -3.61
CA GLU A 72 15.30 -2.30 -2.74
C GLU A 72 15.49 -1.49 -1.45
N GLU A 73 15.32 -0.17 -1.53
CA GLU A 73 15.38 0.76 -0.38
C GLU A 73 14.09 0.75 0.46
N TYR A 74 13.05 0.02 0.03
CA TYR A 74 11.76 0.00 0.70
C TYR A 74 11.83 -0.70 2.06
N SER A 75 11.22 -0.05 3.07
CA SER A 75 10.87 -0.67 4.34
C SER A 75 9.37 -0.50 4.60
N PRO A 76 8.64 -1.56 5.02
CA PRO A 76 7.24 -1.47 5.35
C PRO A 76 6.99 -0.43 6.44
N GLN A 77 6.07 0.51 6.20
CA GLN A 77 5.67 1.54 7.17
C GLN A 77 4.24 1.36 7.68
N HIS A 78 3.45 0.51 7.02
CA HIS A 78 2.04 0.30 7.34
C HIS A 78 1.89 -0.62 8.56
N GLU A 79 0.88 -0.35 9.39
CA GLU A 79 0.58 -1.20 10.54
C GLU A 79 -0.17 -2.45 10.09
N ARG A 80 0.20 -3.62 10.65
CA ARG A 80 -0.55 -4.86 10.43
C ARG A 80 -1.90 -4.72 11.12
N VAL A 81 -2.94 -4.42 10.34
CA VAL A 81 -4.31 -4.30 10.85
C VAL A 81 -4.73 -5.60 11.57
N ALA A 82 -4.34 -6.76 11.03
CA ALA A 82 -4.64 -8.05 11.61
C ALA A 82 -4.03 -8.32 13.00
N SER A 83 -2.87 -7.72 13.34
CA SER A 83 -2.21 -8.05 14.63
C SER A 83 -2.86 -7.41 15.84
N LYS A 84 -3.66 -6.33 15.68
CA LYS A 84 -4.33 -5.66 16.80
C LYS A 84 -5.57 -6.40 17.30
N LEU A 85 -6.24 -7.19 16.45
CA LEU A 85 -7.49 -7.88 16.80
C LEU A 85 -7.29 -9.20 17.58
N SER A 86 -6.08 -9.76 17.63
CA SER A 86 -5.88 -11.13 18.11
C SER A 86 -5.68 -11.28 19.63
N TRP A 87 -5.41 -10.22 20.40
CA TRP A 87 -5.04 -10.38 21.83
C TRP A 87 -5.79 -9.47 22.83
N GLU A 88 -6.41 -8.38 22.40
CA GLU A 88 -7.21 -7.53 23.31
C GLU A 88 -8.59 -8.11 23.60
N ILE A 89 -9.16 -8.89 22.68
CA ILE A 89 -10.47 -9.55 22.90
C ILE A 89 -10.31 -10.78 23.81
N ALA A 90 -9.23 -11.56 23.64
CA ALA A 90 -8.99 -12.75 24.46
C ALA A 90 -8.73 -12.43 25.94
N SER A 91 -8.13 -11.27 26.24
CA SER A 91 -7.81 -10.85 27.60
C SER A 91 -9.01 -10.28 28.38
N GLN A 92 -10.13 -9.97 27.72
CA GLN A 92 -11.38 -9.57 28.39
C GLN A 92 -12.35 -10.73 28.65
N VAL A 93 -12.23 -11.85 27.91
CA VAL A 93 -13.11 -13.02 28.06
C VAL A 93 -12.61 -14.00 29.13
N VAL A 94 -11.31 -13.99 29.46
CA VAL A 94 -10.70 -14.91 30.45
C VAL A 94 -10.89 -14.41 31.91
N THR A 95 -11.49 -13.23 32.10
CA THR A 95 -11.71 -12.63 33.43
C THR A 95 -13.17 -12.71 33.91
N LEU A 96 -14.01 -13.51 33.25
CA LEU A 96 -15.39 -13.83 33.67
C LEU A 96 -15.53 -15.31 34.01
#